data_AF-A0A961WSM0-F1
#
_entry.id   AF-A0A961WSM0-F1
#
_cell.length_a   1.000
_cell.length_b   1.000
_cell.length_c   1.000
_cell.angle_alpha   90.00
_cell.angle_beta   90.00
_cell.angle_gamma   90.00
#
_symmetry.space_group_name_H-M   'P 1'
#
loop_
_entity.id
_entity.type
_entity.pdbx_description
1 polymer ?
#
loop_
_entity_poly.entity_id
_entity_poly.type
_entity_poly.pdbx_seq_one_letter_code
_entity_poly.pdbx_strand_id
1 'polypeptide(L)'
;MPDTLQNPALPIRIVNPVTISGAVAVTLFFATEAVAGAFAMVWALSGLMHLAPALTLTLYALALPGAFATTAKVAMLAWAAETDPVNNLPAGHVQPATAGFDASKDSHHAD
;
A
#
# COMPACT_ATOMS: atom_id res chain seq x y z
N MET A 1 6.54 40.56 22.06
CA MET A 1 6.72 39.72 20.87
C MET A 1 7.79 38.69 21.18
N PRO A 2 7.41 37.43 21.41
CA PRO A 2 8.29 36.31 21.06
C PRO A 2 7.53 35.31 20.18
N ASP A 3 8.06 35.16 18.97
CA ASP A 3 7.69 34.13 18.01
C ASP A 3 7.98 32.76 18.61
N THR A 4 6.95 32.04 19.02
CA THR A 4 7.06 30.59 19.15
C THR A 4 6.99 30.03 17.74
N LEU A 5 8.14 29.99 17.07
CA LEU A 5 8.34 29.17 15.89
C LEU A 5 8.18 27.72 16.33
N GLN A 6 6.92 27.28 16.33
CA GLN A 6 6.52 25.89 16.41
C GLN A 6 7.07 25.23 15.15
N ASN A 7 8.35 24.85 15.19
CA ASN A 7 8.96 24.06 14.15
C ASN A 7 8.10 22.78 14.07
N PRO A 8 7.39 22.52 12.95
CA PRO A 8 6.62 21.29 12.84
C PRO A 8 7.63 20.15 12.97
N ALA A 9 7.60 19.42 14.09
CA ALA A 9 8.42 18.25 14.28
C ALA A 9 8.03 17.28 13.17
N LEU A 10 8.86 17.21 12.13
CA LEU A 10 8.64 16.27 11.04
C LEU A 10 8.63 14.87 11.66
N PRO A 11 7.60 14.05 11.36
CA PRO A 11 7.56 12.68 11.87
C PRO A 11 8.85 11.98 11.46
N ILE A 12 9.63 11.56 12.46
CA ILE A 12 10.91 10.88 12.25
C ILE A 12 10.58 9.52 11.66
N ARG A 13 10.84 9.33 10.36
CA ARG A 13 10.76 8.00 9.73
C ARG A 13 11.91 7.14 10.20
N ILE A 14 11.60 5.93 10.61
CA ILE A 14 12.59 4.93 11.01
C ILE A 14 12.91 4.10 9.77
N VAL A 15 14.19 4.03 9.41
CA VAL A 15 14.68 3.20 8.30
C VAL A 15 15.76 2.29 8.85
N ASN A 16 15.48 0.99 8.86
CA ASN A 16 16.44 -0.04 9.25
C ASN A 16 16.50 -1.15 8.16
N PRO A 17 17.48 -2.07 8.21
CA PRO A 17 17.59 -3.13 7.20
C PRO A 17 16.34 -4.03 7.13
N VAL A 18 15.64 -4.22 8.25
CA VAL A 18 14.43 -5.05 8.33
C VAL A 18 13.28 -4.37 7.58
N THR A 19 13.03 -3.08 7.80
CA THR A 19 11.97 -2.31 7.10
C THR A 19 12.22 -2.26 5.60
N ILE A 20 13.49 -2.14 5.18
CA ILE A 20 13.84 -2.20 3.74
C ILE A 20 13.51 -3.60 3.19
N SER A 21 13.90 -4.66 3.88
CA SER A 21 13.63 -6.03 3.43
C SER A 21 12.14 -6.35 3.36
N GLY A 22 11.33 -5.86 4.32
CA GLY A 22 9.88 -6.00 4.32
C GLY A 22 9.22 -5.32 3.12
N ALA A 23 9.57 -4.04 2.88
CA ALA A 23 9.07 -3.29 1.74
C ALA A 23 9.44 -3.95 0.40
N VAL A 24 10.67 -4.44 0.25
CA VAL A 24 11.14 -5.14 -0.96
C VAL A 24 10.39 -6.47 -1.15
N ALA A 25 10.23 -7.27 -0.10
CA ALA A 25 9.54 -8.55 -0.17
C ALA A 25 8.09 -8.41 -0.62
N VAL A 26 7.34 -7.49 0.00
CA VAL A 26 5.93 -7.23 -0.36
C VAL A 26 5.83 -6.71 -1.80
N THR A 27 6.73 -5.81 -2.19
CA THR A 27 6.75 -5.26 -3.55
C THR A 27 7.00 -6.35 -4.59
N LEU A 28 7.98 -7.24 -4.36
CA LEU A 28 8.30 -8.32 -5.28
C LEU A 28 7.18 -9.35 -5.39
N PHE A 29 6.58 -9.73 -4.26
CA PHE A 29 5.43 -10.63 -4.25
C PHE A 29 4.26 -10.07 -5.06
N PHE A 30 3.92 -8.80 -4.84
CA PHE A 30 2.84 -8.18 -5.61
C PHE A 30 3.21 -8.01 -7.09
N ALA A 31 4.46 -7.68 -7.41
CA ALA A 31 4.94 -7.58 -8.78
C ALA A 31 4.75 -8.90 -9.54
N THR A 32 5.09 -10.04 -8.91
CA THR A 32 4.92 -11.34 -9.53
C THR A 32 3.45 -11.67 -9.81
N GLU A 33 2.56 -11.40 -8.86
CA GLU A 33 1.12 -11.62 -9.03
C GLU A 33 0.50 -10.69 -10.08
N ALA A 34 0.90 -9.41 -10.10
CA ALA A 34 0.41 -8.44 -11.07
C ALA A 34 0.81 -8.83 -12.51
N VAL A 35 2.06 -9.27 -12.71
CA VAL A 35 2.53 -9.74 -14.02
C VAL A 35 1.83 -11.05 -14.39
N ALA A 36 1.79 -12.04 -13.50
CA ALA A 36 1.11 -13.31 -13.77
C ALA A 36 -0.37 -13.11 -14.13
N GLY A 37 -1.06 -12.26 -13.39
CA GLY A 37 -2.46 -11.88 -13.66
C GLY A 37 -2.63 -11.19 -15.01
N ALA A 38 -1.75 -10.25 -15.35
CA ALA A 38 -1.75 -9.60 -16.67
C ALA A 38 -1.56 -10.63 -17.80
N PHE A 39 -0.65 -11.58 -17.62
CA PHE A 39 -0.43 -12.63 -18.62
C PHE A 39 -1.63 -13.56 -18.77
N ALA A 40 -2.17 -14.04 -17.64
CA ALA A 40 -3.34 -14.89 -17.62
C ALA A 40 -4.56 -14.22 -18.28
N MET A 41 -4.77 -12.92 -18.03
CA MET A 41 -5.87 -12.16 -18.62
C MET A 41 -5.73 -12.05 -20.13
N VAL A 42 -4.55 -11.66 -20.65
CA VAL A 42 -4.34 -11.55 -22.10
C VAL A 42 -4.43 -12.90 -22.79
N TRP A 43 -3.91 -13.96 -22.16
CA TRP A 43 -4.05 -15.33 -22.65
C TRP A 43 -5.52 -15.77 -22.73
N ALA A 44 -6.29 -15.55 -21.65
CA ALA A 44 -7.71 -15.90 -21.60
C ALA A 44 -8.53 -15.14 -22.65
N LEU A 45 -8.31 -13.82 -22.79
CA LEU A 45 -9.00 -13.00 -23.80
C LEU A 45 -8.62 -13.42 -25.22
N SER A 46 -7.33 -13.70 -25.45
CA SER A 46 -6.83 -14.17 -26.75
C SER A 46 -7.43 -15.49 -27.16
N GLY A 47 -7.49 -16.46 -26.24
CA GLY A 47 -8.10 -17.76 -26.47
C GLY A 47 -9.61 -17.66 -26.69
N LEU A 48 -10.31 -16.84 -25.90
CA LEU A 48 -11.77 -16.72 -25.98
C LEU A 48 -12.25 -16.06 -27.28
N MET A 49 -11.60 -14.98 -27.70
CA MET A 49 -12.03 -14.19 -28.87
C MET A 49 -11.31 -14.58 -30.17
N HIS A 50 -10.44 -15.61 -30.14
CA HIS A 50 -9.65 -16.06 -31.28
C HIS A 50 -8.86 -14.92 -31.94
N LEU A 51 -8.19 -14.11 -31.12
CA LEU A 51 -7.43 -12.96 -31.59
C LEU A 51 -6.27 -13.36 -32.50
N ALA A 52 -6.00 -12.52 -33.51
CA ALA A 52 -4.78 -12.64 -34.32
C ALA A 52 -3.54 -12.34 -33.46
N PRO A 53 -2.37 -12.96 -33.76
CA PRO A 53 -1.16 -12.83 -32.94
C PRO A 53 -0.71 -11.38 -32.71
N ALA A 54 -0.86 -10.53 -33.73
CA ALA A 54 -0.51 -9.11 -33.64
C ALA A 54 -1.35 -8.37 -32.58
N LEU A 55 -2.64 -8.66 -32.48
CA LEU A 55 -3.54 -8.00 -31.53
C LEU A 55 -3.30 -8.51 -30.11
N THR A 56 -3.00 -9.80 -29.94
CA THR A 56 -2.55 -10.38 -28.67
C THR A 56 -1.27 -9.73 -28.15
N LEU A 57 -0.28 -9.48 -29.02
CA LEU A 57 0.95 -8.77 -28.64
C LEU A 57 0.67 -7.33 -28.20
N THR A 58 -0.23 -6.63 -28.88
CA THR A 58 -0.66 -5.28 -28.48
C THR A 58 -1.32 -5.29 -27.09
N LEU A 59 -2.12 -6.31 -26.78
CA LEU A 59 -2.71 -6.46 -25.44
C LEU A 59 -1.65 -6.69 -24.36
N TYR A 60 -0.65 -7.52 -24.60
CA TYR A 60 0.49 -7.67 -23.68
C TYR A 60 1.26 -6.35 -23.49
N ALA A 61 1.51 -5.64 -24.59
CA ALA A 61 2.20 -4.34 -24.56
C ALA A 61 1.41 -3.28 -23.77
N LEU A 62 0.08 -3.40 -23.68
CA LEU A 62 -0.77 -2.51 -22.88
C LEU A 62 -0.91 -2.98 -21.42
N ALA A 63 -1.02 -4.29 -21.20
CA ALA A 63 -1.24 -4.86 -19.87
C ALA A 63 0.00 -4.75 -18.97
N LEU A 64 1.20 -4.93 -19.54
CA LEU A 64 2.46 -4.88 -18.79
C LEU A 64 2.70 -3.51 -18.12
N PRO A 65 2.62 -2.36 -18.83
CA PRO A 65 2.70 -1.04 -18.20
C PRO A 65 1.70 -0.86 -17.05
N GLY A 66 0.48 -1.38 -17.19
CA GLY A 66 -0.53 -1.37 -16.14
C GLY A 66 -0.07 -2.12 -14.88
N ALA A 67 0.46 -3.34 -15.06
CA ALA A 67 1.01 -4.13 -13.95
C ALA A 67 2.20 -3.45 -13.26
N PHE A 68 3.07 -2.79 -14.01
CA PHE A 68 4.18 -2.03 -13.43
C PHE A 68 3.69 -0.78 -12.68
N ALA A 69 2.69 -0.07 -13.22
CA ALA A 69 2.13 1.11 -12.58
C ALA A 69 1.46 0.78 -11.24
N THR A 70 0.69 -0.32 -11.17
CA THR A 70 0.07 -0.78 -9.92
C THR A 70 1.13 -1.24 -8.91
N THR A 71 2.14 -1.97 -9.37
CA THR A 71 3.28 -2.39 -8.53
C THR A 71 4.02 -1.19 -7.95
N ALA A 72 4.26 -0.14 -8.74
CA ALA A 72 4.90 1.08 -8.25
C ALA A 72 4.09 1.75 -7.14
N LYS A 73 2.75 1.76 -7.24
CA LYS A 73 1.88 2.26 -6.17
C LYS A 73 1.95 1.40 -4.92
N VAL A 74 1.96 0.07 -5.08
CA VAL A 74 2.13 -0.84 -3.94
C VAL A 74 3.48 -0.64 -3.27
N ALA A 75 4.56 -0.44 -4.03
CA ALA A 75 5.88 -0.14 -3.48
C ALA A 75 5.87 1.14 -2.62
N MET A 76 5.20 2.20 -3.08
CA MET A 76 5.04 3.45 -2.33
C MET A 76 4.26 3.23 -1.03
N LEU A 77 3.19 2.43 -1.09
CA LEU A 77 2.36 2.11 0.08
C LEU A 77 3.11 1.22 1.08
N ALA A 78 3.82 0.20 0.60
CA ALA A 78 4.65 -0.67 1.42
C ALA A 78 5.75 0.14 2.12
N TRP A 79 6.43 1.03 1.38
CA TRP A 79 7.41 1.94 1.97
C TRP A 79 6.81 2.85 3.04
N ALA A 80 5.62 3.40 2.78
CA ALA A 80 4.93 4.25 3.74
C ALA A 80 4.57 3.49 5.02
N ALA A 81 4.08 2.25 4.91
CA ALA A 81 3.71 1.41 6.04
C ALA A 81 4.93 0.95 6.86
N GLU A 82 6.01 0.54 6.19
CA GLU A 82 7.23 0.04 6.84
C GLU A 82 8.04 1.15 7.51
N THR A 83 7.94 2.39 7.05
CA THR A 83 8.66 3.53 7.63
C THR A 83 7.81 4.38 8.58
N ASP A 84 6.56 3.98 8.82
CA ASP A 84 5.68 4.66 9.78
C ASP A 84 6.27 4.51 11.20
N PRO A 85 6.56 5.62 11.90
CA PRO A 85 7.04 5.55 13.28
C PRO A 85 6.10 4.78 14.20
N VAL A 86 4.77 4.83 13.99
CA VAL A 86 3.78 4.11 14.81
C VAL A 86 3.99 2.59 14.73
N ASN A 87 4.31 2.08 13.54
CA ASN A 87 4.51 0.65 13.29
C ASN A 87 5.86 0.12 13.82
N ASN A 88 6.78 1.02 14.16
CA ASN A 88 8.16 0.71 14.56
C ASN A 88 8.47 1.12 16.01
N LEU A 89 7.45 1.46 16.81
CA LEU A 89 7.64 1.76 18.23
C LEU A 89 8.07 0.49 18.99
N PRO A 90 8.97 0.60 19.98
CA PRO A 90 9.30 -0.52 20.86
C PRO A 90 8.04 -1.01 21.57
N ALA A 91 7.93 -2.33 21.73
CA ALA A 91 6.72 -3.07 22.15
C ALA A 91 6.06 -2.65 23.48
N GLY A 92 6.60 -1.65 24.18
CA GLY A 92 6.01 -1.02 25.38
C GLY A 92 5.01 0.10 25.10
N HIS A 93 4.86 0.56 23.85
CA HIS A 93 3.87 1.57 23.46
C HIS A 93 2.70 0.95 22.68
N VAL A 94 2.00 0.01 23.33
CA VAL A 94 0.72 -0.47 22.80
C VAL A 94 -0.29 0.66 22.96
N GLN A 95 -0.62 1.34 21.86
CA GLN A 95 -1.76 2.24 21.80
C GLN A 95 -3.01 1.42 22.14
N PRO A 96 -3.84 1.78 23.13
CA PRO A 96 -5.08 1.07 23.38
C PRO A 96 -5.98 1.26 22.17
N ALA A 97 -6.00 0.25 21.31
CA ALA A 97 -7.05 0.08 20.33
C ALA A 97 -8.38 0.15 21.11
N THR A 98 -9.32 0.98 20.65
CA THR A 98 -10.72 1.10 21.11
C THR A 98 -11.13 2.18 22.13
N ALA A 99 -10.37 3.24 22.39
CA ALA A 99 -10.86 4.35 23.25
C ALA A 99 -11.77 5.40 22.54
N GLY A 100 -12.43 5.04 21.43
CA GLY A 100 -13.15 6.01 20.58
C GLY A 100 -14.57 5.63 20.14
N PHE A 101 -15.11 4.47 20.55
CA PHE A 101 -16.43 4.02 20.05
C PHE A 101 -17.58 4.06 21.07
N ASP A 102 -17.33 4.31 22.36
CA ASP A 102 -18.36 4.11 23.42
C ASP A 102 -18.55 5.28 24.40
N ALA A 103 -18.53 6.54 23.94
CA ALA A 103 -18.79 7.69 24.83
C ALA A 103 -19.94 8.62 24.41
N SER A 104 -20.66 8.33 23.31
CA SER A 104 -21.69 9.26 22.78
C SER A 104 -23.13 8.75 22.86
N LYS A 105 -23.39 7.57 23.47
CA LYS A 105 -24.74 6.96 23.43
C LYS A 105 -25.61 7.11 24.68
N ASP A 106 -25.08 7.66 25.78
CA ASP A 106 -25.79 7.64 27.07
C ASP A 106 -26.42 8.97 27.50
N SER A 107 -26.41 10.03 26.68
CA SER A 107 -26.96 11.35 27.10
C SER A 107 -28.37 11.67 26.60
N HIS A 108 -29.15 10.68 26.14
CA HIS A 108 -30.52 10.92 25.61
C HIS A 108 -31.64 10.13 26.29
N HIS A 109 -31.54 9.89 27.61
CA HIS A 109 -32.68 9.49 28.44
C HIS A 109 -32.62 10.13 29.83
N ALA A 110 -32.78 11.44 29.88
CA ALA A 110 -33.28 12.13 31.06
C ALA A 110 -33.90 13.44 30.57
N ASP A 111 -35.18 13.38 30.24
CA ASP A 111 -36.20 14.42 30.44
C ASP A 111 -37.57 13.89 29.99
#